data_AF-A0A4V1WTA0-F1
#
_entry.id   AF-A0A4V1WTA0-F1
#
_cell.length_a   1.000
_cell.length_b   1.000
_cell.length_c   1.000
_cell.angle_alpha   90.00
_cell.angle_beta   90.00
_cell.angle_gamma   90.00
#
_symmetry.space_group_name_H-M   'P 1'
#
loop_
_entity.id
_entity.type
_entity.pdbx_description
1 polymer ?
#
loop_
_entity_poly.entity_id
_entity_poly.type
_entity_poly.pdbx_seq_one_letter_code
_entity_poly.pdbx_strand_id
1 'polypeptide(L)'
;MISLLSLLTLFQAYTAVAGLEPERLIVLDTGVGHRSTPIPRWPTSLRSLTTRGINATILTQFGANSNTTQASEPIGAYALAYSFSTPTLFSATGQDIVRTSTDGGDAETVLNADKDHYGQTMSMTVAEKEQKIYYGNSFTGLIKKANLDGSYDSLVRNVSEGLDYSILSYASAISYAGGIAVDEERGWLYWSSVRGVDDGSIRRVPISGLGEEQVLVSGIKTPGQIRVVKDSLFWIEGGRQSNSPTAIKFLDRYLSQLPSSGSPNTPIPTGTLISSSQSPLFFENDSTGEKQTLAITSFVVYRNGVEQKVWFVVNSAGRTVFGKLIEVVWRGSGDGRGPVSEVLNGDTEDVGVPVGVEYV
;
A
#
# COMPACT_ATOMS: atom_id res chain seq x y z
N MET A 1 14.25 55.66 -10.98
CA MET A 1 12.90 55.58 -10.39
C MET A 1 12.44 54.14 -10.49
N ILE A 2 12.31 53.49 -9.34
CA ILE A 2 12.04 52.05 -9.20
C ILE A 2 10.53 51.86 -9.02
N SER A 3 9.98 50.91 -9.80
CA SER A 3 8.90 49.95 -9.54
C SER A 3 7.62 50.39 -8.81
N LEU A 4 6.44 50.07 -9.39
CA LEU A 4 5.58 48.98 -8.88
C LEU A 4 4.42 48.71 -9.87
N LEU A 5 4.52 47.62 -10.62
CA LEU A 5 3.33 46.93 -11.17
C LEU A 5 2.98 45.82 -10.18
N SER A 6 1.89 45.99 -9.45
CA SER A 6 1.33 44.96 -8.58
C SER A 6 0.60 43.91 -9.44
N LEU A 7 1.20 42.72 -9.59
CA LEU A 7 0.49 41.53 -10.04
C LEU A 7 -0.45 41.07 -8.91
N LEU A 8 -1.75 41.11 -9.16
CA LEU A 8 -2.75 40.44 -8.35
C LEU A 8 -2.65 38.93 -8.66
N THR A 9 -2.10 38.15 -7.74
CA THR A 9 -2.22 36.68 -7.77
C THR A 9 -3.60 36.29 -7.26
N LEU A 10 -4.45 35.79 -8.15
CA LEU A 10 -5.73 35.20 -7.80
C LEU A 10 -5.46 33.84 -7.14
N PHE A 11 -5.51 33.78 -5.80
CA PHE A 11 -5.67 32.51 -5.11
C PHE A 11 -7.11 32.04 -5.33
N GLN A 12 -7.32 31.04 -6.19
CA GLN A 12 -8.55 30.26 -6.17
C GLN A 12 -8.57 29.43 -4.88
N ALA A 13 -9.27 29.94 -3.87
CA ALA A 13 -9.73 29.11 -2.77
C ALA A 13 -10.82 28.18 -3.33
N TYR A 14 -10.51 26.89 -3.45
CA TYR A 14 -11.52 25.87 -3.65
C TYR A 14 -12.38 25.79 -2.38
N THR A 15 -13.54 26.45 -2.38
CA THR A 15 -14.61 26.15 -1.44
C THR A 15 -15.37 24.93 -1.95
N ALA A 16 -14.98 23.74 -1.51
CA ALA A 16 -15.83 22.56 -1.64
C ALA A 16 -16.96 22.66 -0.60
N VAL A 17 -18.19 22.89 -1.07
CA VAL A 17 -19.39 22.67 -0.24
C VAL A 17 -20.43 21.95 -1.08
N ALA A 18 -20.47 20.62 -0.92
CA ALA A 18 -21.64 19.76 -1.07
C ALA A 18 -21.27 18.37 -0.50
N GLY A 19 -21.80 18.04 0.68
CA GLY A 19 -21.74 16.70 1.30
C GLY A 19 -20.33 16.14 1.52
N LEU A 20 -19.66 16.49 2.62
CA LEU A 20 -18.52 15.70 3.08
C LEU A 20 -19.07 14.34 3.49
N GLU A 21 -18.89 13.34 2.62
CA GLU A 21 -18.97 11.94 3.01
C GLU A 21 -18.17 11.77 4.32
N PRO A 22 -18.70 11.03 5.31
CA PRO A 22 -17.97 10.84 6.55
C PRO A 22 -16.62 10.19 6.23
N GLU A 23 -15.56 10.65 6.90
CA GLU A 23 -14.21 10.08 6.78
C GLU A 23 -14.26 8.59 7.09
N ARG A 24 -13.72 7.78 6.18
CA ARG A 24 -13.80 6.31 6.28
C ARG A 24 -12.45 5.68 5.95
N LEU A 25 -12.32 4.44 6.39
CA LEU A 25 -11.24 3.55 6.01
C LEU A 25 -11.80 2.54 5.02
N ILE A 26 -11.13 2.43 3.88
CA ILE A 26 -11.41 1.40 2.90
C ILE A 26 -10.33 0.32 3.01
N VAL A 27 -10.77 -0.93 3.08
CA VAL A 27 -9.90 -2.10 3.17
C VAL A 27 -10.15 -3.00 1.98
N LEU A 28 -9.08 -3.37 1.29
CA LEU A 28 -9.09 -4.42 0.27
C LEU A 28 -8.58 -5.72 0.90
N ASP A 29 -9.35 -6.80 0.75
CA ASP A 29 -9.02 -8.10 1.34
C ASP A 29 -8.95 -9.21 0.28
N THR A 30 -8.09 -10.21 0.50
CA THR A 30 -7.88 -11.27 -0.49
C THR A 30 -9.07 -12.19 -0.65
N GLY A 31 -10.00 -12.20 0.30
CA GLY A 31 -11.01 -13.24 0.46
C GLY A 31 -10.49 -14.49 1.15
N VAL A 32 -11.39 -15.39 1.51
CA VAL A 32 -11.11 -16.64 2.25
C VAL A 32 -11.70 -17.83 1.49
N GLY A 33 -10.81 -18.73 1.06
CA GLY A 33 -11.14 -19.90 0.24
C GLY A 33 -11.31 -21.19 1.04
N HIS A 34 -11.58 -22.30 0.35
CA HIS A 34 -11.90 -23.59 0.98
C HIS A 34 -10.81 -24.21 1.85
N ARG A 35 -9.54 -23.77 1.71
CA ARG A 35 -8.40 -24.28 2.49
C ARG A 35 -8.24 -23.59 3.84
N SER A 36 -9.02 -22.55 4.08
CA SER A 36 -9.05 -21.84 5.34
C SER A 36 -10.14 -22.41 6.23
N THR A 37 -9.78 -22.80 7.44
CA THR A 37 -10.67 -23.42 8.43
C THR A 37 -10.31 -22.83 9.80
N PRO A 38 -11.26 -22.48 10.67
CA PRO A 38 -12.71 -22.76 10.64
C PRO A 38 -13.59 -21.62 10.06
N ILE A 39 -12.99 -20.61 9.44
CA ILE A 39 -13.66 -19.34 9.10
C ILE A 39 -14.56 -19.47 7.86
N PRO A 40 -15.72 -18.77 7.81
CA PRO A 40 -16.58 -18.73 6.63
C PRO A 40 -15.83 -18.33 5.37
N ARG A 41 -16.25 -18.88 4.22
CA ARG A 41 -15.68 -18.49 2.93
C ARG A 41 -16.28 -17.18 2.48
N TRP A 42 -15.47 -16.30 1.91
CA TRP A 42 -15.94 -15.09 1.26
C TRP A 42 -15.04 -14.71 0.08
N PRO A 43 -15.60 -14.05 -0.95
CA PRO A 43 -14.83 -13.61 -2.11
C PRO A 43 -13.87 -12.48 -1.74
N THR A 44 -12.90 -12.22 -2.61
CA THR A 44 -12.06 -11.01 -2.56
C THR A 44 -12.97 -9.79 -2.53
N SER A 45 -12.82 -8.92 -1.53
CA SER A 45 -13.80 -7.84 -1.31
C SER A 45 -13.13 -6.51 -1.00
N LEU A 46 -13.83 -5.45 -1.38
CA LEU A 46 -13.59 -4.10 -0.93
C LEU A 46 -14.58 -3.79 0.20
N ARG A 47 -14.06 -3.29 1.31
CA ARG A 47 -14.81 -3.08 2.55
C ARG A 47 -14.65 -1.65 3.02
N SER A 48 -15.68 -1.11 3.64
CA SER A 48 -15.66 0.20 4.28
C SER A 48 -15.91 0.06 5.76
N LEU A 49 -15.16 0.83 6.55
CA LEU A 49 -15.37 1.01 7.98
C LEU A 49 -15.26 2.50 8.30
N THR A 50 -15.86 2.94 9.39
CA THR A 50 -15.54 4.27 9.94
C THR A 50 -14.07 4.33 10.37
N THR A 51 -13.52 5.53 10.61
CA THR A 51 -12.17 5.71 11.17
C THR A 51 -11.98 5.12 12.58
N ARG A 52 -13.06 4.66 13.22
CA ARG A 52 -13.06 3.93 14.49
C ARG A 52 -13.25 2.42 14.32
N GLY A 53 -13.22 1.91 13.08
CA GLY A 53 -13.35 0.49 12.76
C GLY A 53 -14.74 -0.12 12.96
N ILE A 54 -15.76 0.72 13.18
CA ILE A 54 -17.16 0.28 13.31
C ILE A 54 -17.91 0.40 11.98
N ASN A 55 -19.07 -0.26 11.90
CA ASN A 55 -19.97 -0.30 10.74
C ASN A 55 -19.30 -0.86 9.48
N ALA A 56 -18.64 -2.01 9.61
CA ALA A 56 -18.05 -2.69 8.46
C ALA A 56 -19.10 -3.07 7.42
N THR A 57 -18.89 -2.66 6.17
CA THR A 57 -19.76 -2.98 5.04
C THR A 57 -18.94 -3.42 3.84
N ILE A 58 -19.42 -4.43 3.12
CA ILE A 58 -18.85 -4.81 1.83
C ILE A 58 -19.36 -3.83 0.77
N LEU A 59 -18.44 -3.13 0.11
CA LEU A 59 -18.73 -2.21 -0.98
C LEU A 59 -18.82 -2.94 -2.32
N THR A 60 -17.86 -3.84 -2.57
CA THR A 60 -17.74 -4.58 -3.84
C THR A 60 -17.15 -5.95 -3.56
N GLN A 61 -17.62 -6.97 -4.27
CA GLN A 61 -17.01 -8.30 -4.29
C GLN A 61 -16.47 -8.59 -5.69
N PHE A 62 -15.26 -9.14 -5.76
CA PHE A 62 -14.57 -9.45 -7.00
C PHE A 62 -14.54 -10.96 -7.27
N GLY A 63 -14.53 -11.31 -8.54
CA GLY A 63 -14.54 -12.70 -9.02
C GLY A 63 -15.93 -13.20 -9.40
N ALA A 64 -16.03 -14.51 -9.67
CA ALA A 64 -17.28 -15.12 -10.09
C ALA A 64 -18.29 -15.15 -8.94
N ASN A 65 -19.59 -15.05 -9.28
CA ASN A 65 -20.66 -15.29 -8.31
C ASN A 65 -20.71 -16.77 -7.94
N SER A 66 -20.97 -17.04 -6.65
CA SER A 66 -21.30 -18.40 -6.20
C SER A 66 -22.59 -18.87 -6.87
N ASN A 67 -22.67 -20.16 -7.18
CA ASN A 67 -23.87 -20.80 -7.69
C ASN A 67 -24.29 -21.98 -6.80
N THR A 68 -25.41 -22.63 -7.14
CA THR A 68 -26.00 -23.69 -6.31
C THR A 68 -25.15 -24.95 -6.19
N THR A 69 -24.15 -25.15 -7.06
CA THR A 69 -23.30 -26.34 -7.11
C THR A 69 -21.84 -26.06 -6.79
N GLN A 70 -21.41 -24.80 -6.83
CA GLN A 70 -20.04 -24.38 -6.60
C GLN A 70 -19.99 -23.00 -5.92
N ALA A 71 -19.43 -22.98 -4.71
CA ALA A 71 -19.03 -21.73 -4.07
C ALA A 71 -17.86 -21.12 -4.88
N SER A 72 -17.92 -19.81 -5.13
CA SER A 72 -16.84 -19.10 -5.77
C SER A 72 -15.64 -19.01 -4.84
N GLU A 73 -14.45 -19.31 -5.38
CA GLU A 73 -13.20 -19.14 -4.65
C GLU A 73 -12.72 -17.69 -4.81
N PRO A 74 -12.07 -17.13 -3.77
CA PRO A 74 -11.51 -15.79 -3.88
C PRO A 74 -10.42 -15.75 -4.96
N ILE A 75 -10.39 -14.65 -5.70
CA ILE A 75 -9.38 -14.42 -6.73
C ILE A 75 -8.08 -13.84 -6.17
N GLY A 76 -8.08 -13.37 -4.92
CA GLY A 76 -6.94 -12.71 -4.27
C GLY A 76 -6.85 -11.22 -4.62
N ALA A 77 -5.99 -10.51 -3.89
CA ALA A 77 -5.67 -9.11 -4.13
C ALA A 77 -4.31 -8.76 -3.54
N TYR A 78 -3.73 -7.63 -3.97
CA TYR A 78 -2.36 -7.27 -3.60
C TYR A 78 -2.16 -5.81 -3.23
N ALA A 79 -2.87 -4.88 -3.89
CA ALA A 79 -2.69 -3.45 -3.65
C ALA A 79 -3.99 -2.68 -3.83
N LEU A 80 -4.17 -1.63 -3.03
CA LEU A 80 -5.25 -0.67 -3.11
C LEU A 80 -4.63 0.72 -3.30
N ALA A 81 -5.23 1.54 -4.15
CA ALA A 81 -4.89 2.95 -4.27
C ALA A 81 -6.17 3.79 -4.37
N TYR A 82 -6.11 5.01 -3.86
CA TYR A 82 -7.22 5.97 -3.87
C TYR A 82 -6.80 7.23 -4.63
N SER A 83 -7.69 7.71 -5.51
CA SER A 83 -7.62 9.01 -6.17
C SER A 83 -8.57 9.97 -5.48
N PHE A 84 -8.05 11.00 -4.80
CA PHE A 84 -8.89 11.98 -4.10
C PHE A 84 -9.50 13.01 -5.05
N SER A 85 -8.88 13.25 -6.20
CA SER A 85 -9.37 14.21 -7.19
C SER A 85 -10.57 13.69 -7.99
N THR A 86 -10.70 12.36 -8.15
CA THR A 86 -11.78 11.71 -8.91
C THR A 86 -12.67 10.80 -8.05
N PRO A 87 -12.70 11.00 -6.72
CA PRO A 87 -13.11 10.01 -5.70
C PRO A 87 -13.21 8.56 -6.19
N THR A 88 -12.08 7.98 -6.57
CA THR A 88 -12.02 6.66 -7.22
C THR A 88 -11.05 5.74 -6.50
N LEU A 89 -11.43 4.46 -6.36
CA LEU A 89 -10.58 3.40 -5.82
C LEU A 89 -10.09 2.48 -6.93
N PHE A 90 -8.84 2.06 -6.83
CA PHE A 90 -8.21 1.09 -7.72
C PHE A 90 -7.77 -0.12 -6.91
N SER A 91 -8.29 -1.29 -7.25
CA SER A 91 -7.97 -2.56 -6.59
C SER A 91 -7.17 -3.44 -7.55
N ALA A 92 -5.91 -3.71 -7.22
CA ALA A 92 -5.12 -4.73 -7.89
C ALA A 92 -5.50 -6.11 -7.35
N THR A 93 -6.40 -6.79 -8.05
CA THR A 93 -6.88 -8.13 -7.70
C THR A 93 -5.93 -9.21 -8.25
N GLY A 94 -6.19 -10.48 -7.95
CA GLY A 94 -5.46 -11.60 -8.53
C GLY A 94 -5.70 -11.82 -10.01
N GLN A 95 -6.59 -11.04 -10.62
CA GLN A 95 -6.83 -11.01 -12.06
C GLN A 95 -6.45 -9.61 -12.55
N ASP A 96 -7.31 -8.64 -12.32
CA ASP A 96 -7.25 -7.35 -12.97
C ASP A 96 -6.99 -6.20 -11.99
N ILE A 97 -6.66 -5.03 -12.52
CA ILE A 97 -6.84 -3.77 -11.80
C ILE A 97 -8.26 -3.29 -12.09
N VAL A 98 -9.07 -3.26 -11.04
CA VAL A 98 -10.48 -2.86 -11.09
C VAL A 98 -10.63 -1.49 -10.46
N ARG A 99 -11.29 -0.59 -11.18
CA ARG A 99 -11.71 0.73 -10.72
C ARG A 99 -13.11 0.65 -10.13
N THR A 100 -13.36 1.36 -9.03
CA THR A 100 -14.68 1.52 -8.40
C THR A 100 -14.83 2.95 -7.87
N SER A 101 -16.05 3.46 -7.72
CA SER A 101 -16.31 4.64 -6.90
C SER A 101 -16.08 4.33 -5.41
N THR A 102 -15.99 5.36 -4.56
CA THR A 102 -15.73 5.19 -3.11
C THR A 102 -16.85 4.49 -2.33
N ASP A 103 -18.03 4.34 -2.92
CA ASP A 103 -19.15 3.55 -2.39
C ASP A 103 -19.21 2.12 -2.98
N GLY A 104 -18.25 1.74 -3.83
CA GLY A 104 -18.17 0.42 -4.47
C GLY A 104 -18.94 0.27 -5.77
N GLY A 105 -19.63 1.32 -6.22
CA GLY A 105 -20.30 1.39 -7.52
C GLY A 105 -19.32 1.45 -8.70
N ASP A 106 -19.89 1.47 -9.91
CA ASP A 106 -19.19 1.69 -11.18
C ASP A 106 -17.93 0.82 -11.37
N ALA A 107 -18.01 -0.44 -10.92
CA ALA A 107 -16.91 -1.38 -11.01
C ALA A 107 -16.54 -1.67 -12.47
N GLU A 108 -15.30 -1.38 -12.85
CA GLU A 108 -14.78 -1.55 -14.20
C GLU A 108 -13.34 -2.06 -14.20
N THR A 109 -13.06 -3.11 -14.97
CA THR A 109 -11.69 -3.54 -15.25
C THR A 109 -11.02 -2.49 -16.13
N VAL A 110 -9.97 -1.83 -15.61
CA VAL A 110 -9.20 -0.82 -16.36
C VAL A 110 -7.90 -1.38 -16.94
N LEU A 111 -7.28 -2.37 -16.27
CA LEU A 111 -6.11 -3.08 -16.80
C LEU A 111 -6.28 -4.59 -16.56
N ASN A 112 -6.16 -5.40 -17.62
CA ASN A 112 -6.51 -6.82 -17.59
C ASN A 112 -5.30 -7.77 -17.58
N ALA A 113 -5.30 -8.75 -16.66
CA ALA A 113 -4.27 -9.77 -16.39
C ALA A 113 -3.76 -10.53 -17.60
N ASP A 114 -4.67 -10.94 -18.48
CA ASP A 114 -4.45 -12.03 -19.42
C ASP A 114 -3.52 -11.65 -20.57
N LYS A 115 -3.13 -10.37 -20.65
CA LYS A 115 -2.17 -9.88 -21.64
C LYS A 115 -0.74 -9.79 -21.14
N ASP A 116 -0.49 -9.54 -19.84
CA ASP A 116 0.88 -9.34 -19.31
C ASP A 116 1.09 -9.76 -17.83
N HIS A 117 0.40 -10.79 -17.33
CA HIS A 117 0.55 -11.28 -15.95
C HIS A 117 0.18 -10.24 -14.87
N TYR A 118 -0.85 -9.41 -15.08
CA TYR A 118 -1.25 -8.36 -14.11
C TYR A 118 -1.82 -8.89 -12.79
N GLY A 119 -2.17 -10.18 -12.70
CA GLY A 119 -2.53 -10.89 -11.46
C GLY A 119 -1.37 -11.05 -10.46
N GLN A 120 -0.30 -10.26 -10.64
CA GLN A 120 0.88 -10.14 -9.78
C GLN A 120 1.28 -8.66 -9.63
N THR A 121 0.32 -7.75 -9.73
CA THR A 121 0.53 -6.32 -9.46
C THR A 121 0.63 -6.10 -7.96
N MET A 122 1.85 -6.08 -7.43
CA MET A 122 2.12 -6.07 -5.99
C MET A 122 2.03 -4.67 -5.37
N SER A 123 2.12 -3.62 -6.17
CA SER A 123 2.12 -2.24 -5.69
C SER A 123 1.42 -1.32 -6.65
N MET A 124 0.76 -0.30 -6.11
CA MET A 124 0.04 0.70 -6.88
C MET A 124 -0.04 2.03 -6.11
N THR A 125 -0.01 3.15 -6.82
CA THR A 125 -0.29 4.48 -6.28
C THR A 125 -0.89 5.36 -7.38
N VAL A 126 -1.67 6.36 -6.99
CA VAL A 126 -2.15 7.39 -7.91
C VAL A 126 -1.18 8.58 -7.91
N ALA A 127 -0.85 9.07 -9.09
CA ALA A 127 -0.19 10.36 -9.32
C ALA A 127 -1.29 11.37 -9.70
N GLU A 128 -1.59 12.27 -8.78
CA GLU A 128 -2.81 13.09 -8.80
C GLU A 128 -2.71 14.26 -9.80
N LYS A 129 -1.54 14.88 -9.96
CA LYS A 129 -1.35 15.94 -10.97
C LYS A 129 -1.30 15.35 -12.38
N GLU A 130 -0.66 14.19 -12.55
CA GLU A 130 -0.58 13.50 -13.84
C GLU A 130 -1.87 12.76 -14.21
N GLN A 131 -2.76 12.49 -13.24
CA GLN A 131 -3.96 11.66 -13.40
C GLN A 131 -3.62 10.26 -13.94
N LYS A 132 -2.68 9.59 -13.28
CA LYS A 132 -2.20 8.27 -13.66
C LYS A 132 -2.10 7.32 -12.49
N ILE A 133 -2.33 6.03 -12.76
CA ILE A 133 -1.95 4.95 -11.86
C ILE A 133 -0.53 4.52 -12.18
N TYR A 134 0.34 4.50 -11.18
CA TYR A 134 1.66 3.87 -11.23
C TYR A 134 1.56 2.52 -10.53
N TYR A 135 2.09 1.47 -11.14
CA TYR A 135 1.97 0.12 -10.60
C TYR A 135 3.19 -0.74 -10.91
N GLY A 136 3.47 -1.67 -10.00
CA GLY A 136 4.62 -2.56 -10.03
C GLY A 136 4.21 -4.02 -10.11
N ASN A 137 4.85 -4.78 -10.98
CA ASN A 137 4.55 -6.20 -11.21
C ASN A 137 5.70 -7.09 -10.74
N SER A 138 5.44 -8.08 -9.88
CA SER A 138 6.48 -8.95 -9.33
C SER A 138 7.00 -9.99 -10.31
N PHE A 139 6.22 -10.37 -11.32
CA PHE A 139 6.66 -11.31 -12.33
C PHE A 139 7.73 -10.70 -13.24
N THR A 140 7.46 -9.50 -13.72
CA THR A 140 8.27 -8.83 -14.74
C THR A 140 9.29 -7.86 -14.15
N GLY A 141 9.09 -7.42 -12.89
CA GLY A 141 9.91 -6.41 -12.23
C GLY A 141 9.79 -5.04 -12.89
N LEU A 142 8.72 -4.81 -13.64
CA LEU A 142 8.44 -3.54 -14.30
C LEU A 142 7.61 -2.65 -13.39
N ILE A 143 7.96 -1.36 -13.35
CA ILE A 143 7.10 -0.28 -12.94
C ILE A 143 6.53 0.33 -14.21
N LYS A 144 5.21 0.34 -14.32
CA LYS A 144 4.45 0.93 -15.42
C LYS A 144 3.55 2.04 -14.92
N LYS A 145 2.99 2.79 -15.85
CA LYS A 145 1.90 3.73 -15.58
C LYS A 145 0.87 3.74 -16.69
N ALA A 146 -0.37 4.00 -16.32
CA ALA A 146 -1.49 4.19 -17.23
C ALA A 146 -2.35 5.36 -16.77
N ASN A 147 -3.20 5.88 -17.64
CA ASN A 147 -4.26 6.82 -17.24
C ASN A 147 -5.23 6.14 -16.26
N LEU A 148 -6.04 6.93 -15.55
CA LEU A 148 -7.04 6.42 -14.59
C LEU A 148 -8.13 5.52 -15.19
N ASP A 149 -8.30 5.52 -16.52
CA ASP A 149 -9.16 4.60 -17.26
C ASP A 149 -8.41 3.38 -17.83
N GLY A 150 -7.12 3.24 -17.52
CA GLY A 150 -6.25 2.17 -18.01
C GLY A 150 -5.67 2.40 -19.41
N SER A 151 -6.05 3.48 -20.09
CA SER A 151 -5.45 3.83 -21.40
C SER A 151 -3.99 4.27 -21.25
N TYR A 152 -3.22 4.18 -22.33
CA TYR A 152 -1.81 4.57 -22.37
C TYR A 152 -0.93 3.86 -21.33
N ASP A 153 -1.11 2.54 -21.16
CA ASP A 153 -0.15 1.72 -20.41
C ASP A 153 1.25 1.84 -21.04
N SER A 154 2.20 2.29 -20.24
CA SER A 154 3.58 2.54 -20.65
C SER A 154 4.58 2.16 -19.56
N LEU A 155 5.72 1.63 -20.00
CA LEU A 155 6.84 1.34 -19.12
C LEU A 155 7.45 2.64 -18.56
N VAL A 156 7.65 2.66 -17.24
CA VAL A 156 8.40 3.73 -16.55
C VAL A 156 9.82 3.27 -16.24
N ARG A 157 9.96 2.07 -15.65
CA ARG A 157 11.26 1.55 -15.20
C ARG A 157 11.26 0.03 -15.15
N ASN A 158 12.37 -0.60 -15.53
CA ASN A 158 12.65 -1.99 -15.19
C ASN A 158 13.53 -2.03 -13.93
N VAL A 159 13.01 -2.58 -12.83
CA VAL A 159 13.70 -2.66 -11.52
C VAL A 159 14.16 -4.08 -11.18
N SER A 160 14.05 -5.02 -12.12
CA SER A 160 14.50 -6.40 -11.95
C SER A 160 16.02 -6.54 -11.98
N GLU A 161 16.78 -5.52 -12.41
CA GLU A 161 18.25 -5.61 -12.55
C GLU A 161 18.74 -6.80 -13.41
N GLY A 162 17.89 -7.32 -14.30
CA GLY A 162 18.13 -8.52 -15.11
C GLY A 162 16.92 -9.44 -15.15
N LEU A 163 17.01 -10.54 -15.90
CA LEU A 163 15.99 -11.59 -15.96
C LEU A 163 16.55 -12.86 -15.31
N ASP A 164 15.78 -13.48 -14.42
CA ASP A 164 16.16 -14.79 -13.85
C ASP A 164 15.76 -15.89 -14.84
N TYR A 165 16.72 -16.34 -15.66
CA TYR A 165 16.52 -17.43 -16.61
C TYR A 165 16.89 -18.81 -16.03
N SER A 166 17.19 -18.91 -14.74
CA SER A 166 17.71 -20.15 -14.13
C SER A 166 16.62 -21.20 -13.82
N ILE A 167 15.33 -20.84 -13.93
CA ILE A 167 14.20 -21.73 -13.64
C ILE A 167 13.31 -21.89 -14.88
N LEU A 168 13.34 -23.08 -15.48
CA LEU A 168 12.46 -23.43 -16.60
C LEU A 168 11.00 -23.49 -16.11
N SER A 169 10.24 -22.45 -16.48
CA SER A 169 8.76 -22.33 -16.55
C SER A 169 8.00 -21.46 -15.53
N TYR A 170 8.61 -20.81 -14.53
CA TYR A 170 7.91 -19.93 -13.57
C TYR A 170 8.79 -18.83 -12.92
N ALA A 171 9.86 -18.39 -13.58
CA ALA A 171 10.83 -17.48 -12.96
C ALA A 171 10.26 -16.05 -12.79
N SER A 172 10.17 -15.61 -11.53
CA SER A 172 9.82 -14.23 -11.17
C SER A 172 11.00 -13.29 -11.42
N ALA A 173 10.74 -11.98 -11.40
CA ALA A 173 11.79 -10.97 -11.47
C ALA A 173 12.80 -11.15 -10.33
N ILE A 174 14.09 -10.87 -10.61
CA ILE A 174 15.15 -10.91 -9.59
C ILE A 174 14.86 -9.86 -8.50
N SER A 175 14.28 -8.72 -8.91
CA SER A 175 13.83 -7.66 -8.03
C SER A 175 12.51 -7.07 -8.54
N TYR A 176 11.65 -6.64 -7.62
CA TYR A 176 10.40 -5.96 -7.96
C TYR A 176 10.06 -4.89 -6.93
N ALA A 177 9.11 -4.01 -7.30
CA ALA A 177 8.62 -2.97 -6.41
C ALA A 177 7.56 -3.53 -5.45
N GLY A 178 7.92 -3.74 -4.19
CA GLY A 178 6.98 -4.14 -3.12
C GLY A 178 6.04 -3.00 -2.68
N GLY A 179 6.38 -1.78 -3.05
CA GLY A 179 5.63 -0.55 -2.80
C GLY A 179 6.15 0.54 -3.74
N ILE A 180 5.26 1.41 -4.19
CA ILE A 180 5.59 2.57 -5.03
C ILE A 180 4.99 3.82 -4.41
N ALA A 181 5.73 4.92 -4.44
CA ALA A 181 5.21 6.25 -4.11
C ALA A 181 5.71 7.27 -5.15
N VAL A 182 4.84 8.20 -5.51
CA VAL A 182 5.15 9.28 -6.47
C VAL A 182 5.09 10.61 -5.73
N ASP A 183 6.16 11.39 -5.83
CA ASP A 183 6.24 12.76 -5.32
C ASP A 183 6.32 13.72 -6.51
N GLU A 184 5.16 14.16 -6.97
CA GLU A 184 5.04 15.06 -8.13
C GLU A 184 5.53 16.48 -7.84
N GLU A 185 5.60 16.88 -6.56
CA GLU A 185 6.12 18.18 -6.16
C GLU A 185 7.64 18.25 -6.28
N ARG A 186 8.32 17.18 -5.85
CA ARG A 186 9.79 17.09 -5.95
C ARG A 186 10.26 16.40 -7.23
N GLY A 187 9.36 15.80 -8.00
CA GLY A 187 9.65 15.14 -9.27
C GLY A 187 10.35 13.79 -9.11
N TRP A 188 10.00 13.01 -8.08
CA TRP A 188 10.64 11.72 -7.77
C TRP A 188 9.63 10.57 -7.76
N LEU A 189 10.08 9.43 -8.31
CA LEU A 189 9.46 8.12 -8.12
C LEU A 189 10.27 7.35 -7.09
N TYR A 190 9.62 6.82 -6.05
CA TYR A 190 10.22 6.00 -5.01
C TYR A 190 9.67 4.58 -5.07
N TRP A 191 10.50 3.60 -4.73
CA TRP A 191 10.04 2.23 -4.52
C TRP A 191 10.85 1.51 -3.45
N SER A 192 10.19 0.54 -2.80
CA SER A 192 10.86 -0.53 -2.08
C SER A 192 11.22 -1.65 -3.05
N SER A 193 12.51 -1.88 -3.26
CA SER A 193 13.02 -2.98 -4.06
C SER A 193 13.07 -4.23 -3.18
N VAL A 194 12.23 -5.20 -3.52
CA VAL A 194 12.26 -6.54 -2.95
C VAL A 194 13.21 -7.39 -3.78
N ARG A 195 14.33 -7.77 -3.17
CA ARG A 195 15.33 -8.67 -3.76
C ARG A 195 15.79 -9.64 -2.68
N GLY A 196 15.57 -10.93 -2.89
CA GLY A 196 15.88 -11.94 -1.89
C GLY A 196 15.28 -11.64 -0.50
N VAL A 197 15.87 -12.22 0.55
CA VAL A 197 15.37 -12.08 1.93
C VAL A 197 15.96 -10.87 2.65
N ASP A 198 17.27 -10.67 2.53
CA ASP A 198 18.04 -9.66 3.27
C ASP A 198 18.76 -8.66 2.33
N ASP A 199 18.37 -8.61 1.04
CA ASP A 199 18.98 -7.77 0.00
C ASP A 199 17.99 -6.72 -0.55
N GLY A 200 16.95 -6.41 0.22
CA GLY A 200 16.01 -5.35 -0.11
C GLY A 200 16.62 -3.97 0.01
N SER A 201 15.99 -2.97 -0.61
CA SER A 201 16.43 -1.58 -0.56
C SER A 201 15.27 -0.59 -0.75
N ILE A 202 15.45 0.66 -0.31
CA ILE A 202 14.58 1.78 -0.71
C ILE A 202 15.34 2.61 -1.74
N ARG A 203 14.69 2.88 -2.86
CA ARG A 203 15.31 3.54 -4.01
C ARG A 203 14.42 4.64 -4.57
N ARG A 204 15.03 5.54 -5.34
CA ARG A 204 14.30 6.55 -6.11
C ARG A 204 14.98 6.90 -7.42
N VAL A 205 14.22 7.49 -8.33
CA VAL A 205 14.66 7.98 -9.65
C VAL A 205 13.81 9.21 -10.01
N PRO A 206 14.25 10.11 -10.91
CA PRO A 206 13.35 11.14 -11.42
C PRO A 206 12.03 10.54 -11.90
N ILE A 207 10.91 11.22 -11.67
CA ILE A 207 9.54 10.71 -11.91
C ILE A 207 9.30 10.25 -13.36
N SER A 208 10.10 10.74 -14.31
CA SER A 208 10.10 10.25 -15.69
C SER A 208 10.52 8.78 -15.83
N GLY A 209 11.11 8.18 -14.79
CA GLY A 209 11.73 6.86 -14.81
C GLY A 209 13.15 6.85 -15.41
N LEU A 210 13.55 7.98 -16.00
CA LEU A 210 14.84 8.14 -16.68
C LEU A 210 15.84 8.83 -15.77
N GLY A 211 17.10 8.40 -15.85
CA GLY A 211 18.21 8.96 -15.09
C GLY A 211 18.84 7.99 -14.11
N GLU A 212 19.73 8.56 -13.30
CA GLU A 212 20.48 7.82 -12.29
C GLU A 212 19.56 7.41 -11.14
N GLU A 213 19.69 6.16 -10.75
CA GLU A 213 18.99 5.59 -9.61
C GLU A 213 19.75 5.90 -8.32
N GLN A 214 19.00 6.32 -7.29
CA GLN A 214 19.54 6.57 -5.97
C GLN A 214 19.09 5.49 -5.00
N VAL A 215 20.04 4.82 -4.36
CA VAL A 215 19.78 3.88 -3.27
C VAL A 215 19.80 4.66 -1.95
N LEU A 216 18.64 4.80 -1.31
CA LEU A 216 18.49 5.55 -0.06
C LEU A 216 18.80 4.69 1.15
N VAL A 217 18.40 3.42 1.10
CA VAL A 217 18.57 2.41 2.15
C VAL A 217 18.87 1.07 1.50
N SER A 218 19.78 0.28 2.05
CA SER A 218 20.14 -1.07 1.58
C SER A 218 20.13 -2.10 2.72
N GLY A 219 20.08 -3.38 2.38
CA GLY A 219 20.13 -4.48 3.35
C GLY A 219 18.89 -4.61 4.22
N ILE A 220 17.71 -4.23 3.69
CA ILE A 220 16.44 -4.32 4.41
C ILE A 220 15.71 -5.62 4.05
N LYS A 221 14.92 -6.12 5.02
CA LYS A 221 14.25 -7.42 4.90
C LYS A 221 12.86 -7.29 4.31
N THR A 222 12.65 -7.95 3.17
CA THR A 222 11.35 -8.06 2.47
C THR A 222 10.51 -6.77 2.53
N PRO A 223 10.99 -5.65 1.98
CA PRO A 223 10.33 -4.36 2.14
C PRO A 223 9.00 -4.30 1.35
N GLY A 224 7.93 -3.85 2.00
CA GLY A 224 6.57 -3.80 1.43
C GLY A 224 6.15 -2.40 1.01
N GLN A 225 4.88 -2.06 1.24
CA GLN A 225 4.31 -0.74 0.90
C GLN A 225 5.20 0.40 1.39
N ILE A 226 5.32 1.45 0.56
CA ILE A 226 6.05 2.68 0.85
C ILE A 226 5.09 3.86 0.74
N ARG A 227 5.24 4.89 1.59
CA ARG A 227 4.48 6.14 1.50
C ARG A 227 5.36 7.35 1.71
N VAL A 228 5.13 8.37 0.89
CA VAL A 228 5.66 9.72 1.10
C VAL A 228 4.56 10.57 1.71
N VAL A 229 4.83 11.18 2.86
CA VAL A 229 3.88 12.03 3.59
C VAL A 229 4.57 13.34 3.93
N LYS A 230 4.19 14.40 3.20
CA LYS A 230 4.85 15.71 3.23
C LYS A 230 6.33 15.63 2.86
N ASP A 231 7.21 15.55 3.85
CA ASP A 231 8.68 15.51 3.69
C ASP A 231 9.30 14.27 4.33
N SER A 232 8.47 13.31 4.74
CA SER A 232 8.87 12.05 5.37
C SER A 232 8.56 10.87 4.45
N LEU A 233 9.41 9.84 4.52
CA LEU A 233 9.25 8.59 3.78
C LEU A 233 9.17 7.42 4.78
N PHE A 234 8.16 6.57 4.59
CA PHE A 234 7.85 5.42 5.43
C PHE A 234 7.76 4.16 4.58
N TRP A 235 8.12 3.00 5.15
CA TRP A 235 7.92 1.70 4.50
C TRP A 235 7.59 0.61 5.50
N ILE A 236 6.98 -0.47 5.01
CA ILE A 236 6.87 -1.73 5.73
C ILE A 236 8.18 -2.50 5.57
N GLU A 237 8.73 -3.03 6.66
CA GLU A 237 9.79 -4.02 6.67
C GLU A 237 9.27 -5.30 7.35
N GLY A 238 9.51 -6.45 6.73
CA GLY A 238 9.01 -7.74 7.20
C GLY A 238 10.13 -8.76 7.37
N GLY A 239 9.76 -10.03 7.38
CA GLY A 239 10.72 -11.10 7.17
C GLY A 239 10.10 -12.25 6.38
N ARG A 240 10.97 -13.16 5.93
CA ARG A 240 10.59 -14.25 5.03
C ARG A 240 9.57 -15.22 5.64
N GLN A 241 9.76 -15.56 6.91
CA GLN A 241 8.96 -16.59 7.58
C GLN A 241 7.67 -15.98 8.10
N SER A 242 6.60 -16.78 8.14
CA SER A 242 5.29 -16.40 8.67
C SER A 242 5.34 -15.82 10.09
N ASN A 243 6.32 -16.25 10.90
CA ASN A 243 6.50 -15.79 12.28
C ASN A 243 7.51 -14.62 12.43
N SER A 244 8.03 -14.07 11.33
CA SER A 244 9.05 -13.03 11.36
C SER A 244 8.52 -11.72 11.95
N PRO A 245 9.37 -10.92 12.61
CA PRO A 245 9.01 -9.56 12.99
C PRO A 245 8.61 -8.71 11.78
N THR A 246 7.69 -7.77 12.01
CA THR A 246 7.24 -6.79 11.02
C THR A 246 7.27 -5.40 11.65
N ALA A 247 7.51 -4.38 10.84
CA ALA A 247 7.61 -3.00 11.29
C ALA A 247 7.18 -2.01 10.22
N ILE A 248 6.70 -0.84 10.65
CA ILE A 248 6.69 0.37 9.83
C ILE A 248 7.92 1.18 10.23
N LYS A 249 8.78 1.47 9.25
CA LYS A 249 10.03 2.20 9.43
C LYS A 249 9.99 3.50 8.66
N PHE A 250 10.94 4.39 8.95
CA PHE A 250 11.04 5.70 8.32
C PHE A 250 12.48 6.09 8.03
N LEU A 251 12.63 6.93 7.03
CA LEU A 251 13.90 7.54 6.69
C LEU A 251 14.14 8.69 7.66
N ASP A 252 15.22 8.62 8.44
CA ASP A 252 15.56 9.66 9.44
C ASP A 252 16.31 10.81 8.77
N ARG A 253 15.68 11.33 7.72
CA ARG A 253 16.10 12.49 6.93
C ARG A 253 14.90 12.99 6.15
N TYR A 254 14.74 14.30 6.09
CA TYR A 254 13.72 14.91 5.26
C TYR A 254 14.04 14.75 3.78
N LEU A 255 13.02 14.50 2.96
CA LEU A 255 13.19 14.29 1.51
C LEU A 255 13.78 15.53 0.82
N SER A 256 13.43 16.73 1.30
CA SER A 256 13.98 18.02 0.87
C SER A 256 15.49 18.17 1.10
N GLN A 257 16.07 17.38 2.01
CA GLN A 257 17.50 17.41 2.34
C GLN A 257 18.31 16.37 1.55
N LEU A 258 17.65 15.54 0.74
CA LEU A 258 18.32 14.51 -0.04
C LEU A 258 18.96 15.09 -1.32
N PRO A 259 20.10 14.55 -1.77
CA PRO A 259 20.80 15.07 -2.93
C PRO A 259 19.97 14.91 -4.21
N SER A 260 20.01 15.92 -5.09
CA SER A 260 19.28 15.92 -6.37
C SER A 260 19.87 14.96 -7.43
N SER A 261 21.09 14.48 -7.24
CA SER A 261 21.80 13.56 -8.14
C SER A 261 22.78 12.69 -7.35
N GLY A 262 23.11 11.49 -7.85
CA GLY A 262 24.00 10.55 -7.17
C GLY A 262 23.36 9.85 -5.97
N SER A 263 23.76 8.61 -5.72
CA SER A 263 23.42 7.95 -4.46
C SER A 263 24.11 8.66 -3.28
N PRO A 264 23.48 8.74 -2.09
CA PRO A 264 24.12 9.24 -0.89
C PRO A 264 25.43 8.46 -0.61
N ASN A 265 26.54 9.19 -0.43
CA ASN A 265 27.85 8.59 -0.13
C ASN A 265 27.94 7.95 1.26
N THR A 266 26.94 8.20 2.13
CA THR A 266 26.84 7.64 3.47
C THR A 266 25.45 7.02 3.65
N PRO A 267 25.33 5.90 4.38
CA PRO A 267 24.02 5.32 4.69
C PRO A 267 23.12 6.38 5.32
N ILE A 268 21.92 6.56 4.78
CA ILE A 268 20.94 7.46 5.40
C ILE A 268 20.41 6.76 6.66
N PRO A 269 20.45 7.41 7.84
CA PRO A 269 19.88 6.85 9.04
C PRO A 269 18.39 6.50 8.87
N THR A 270 17.96 5.45 9.56
CA THR A 270 16.57 4.99 9.55
C THR A 270 16.09 4.78 10.97
N GLY A 271 14.77 4.90 11.18
CA GLY A 271 14.13 4.62 12.46
C GLY A 271 12.95 3.67 12.31
N THR A 272 12.46 3.19 13.46
CA THR A 272 11.28 2.32 13.54
C THR A 272 10.13 3.10 14.16
N LEU A 273 9.01 3.21 13.43
CA LEU A 273 7.80 3.89 13.90
C LEU A 273 6.92 2.95 14.73
N ILE A 274 6.70 1.74 14.20
CA ILE A 274 5.87 0.68 14.81
C ILE A 274 6.59 -0.65 14.58
N SER A 275 6.62 -1.53 15.58
CA SER A 275 7.17 -2.89 15.43
C SER A 275 6.33 -3.92 16.16
N SER A 276 6.22 -5.12 15.59
CA SER A 276 5.58 -6.27 16.24
C SER A 276 6.27 -6.71 17.54
N SER A 277 7.53 -6.33 17.75
CA SER A 277 8.25 -6.57 19.00
C SER A 277 7.73 -5.73 20.18
N GLN A 278 6.98 -4.66 19.91
CA GLN A 278 6.56 -3.68 20.92
C GLN A 278 5.17 -3.96 21.50
N SER A 279 4.38 -4.85 20.90
CA SER A 279 2.99 -5.03 21.30
C SER A 279 2.45 -6.44 21.08
N PRO A 280 1.66 -6.98 22.02
CA PRO A 280 1.02 -8.28 21.86
C PRO A 280 -0.05 -8.29 20.76
N LEU A 281 -0.50 -7.13 20.27
CA LEU A 281 -1.56 -7.03 19.24
C LEU A 281 -1.22 -7.72 17.92
N PHE A 282 0.07 -7.95 17.67
CA PHE A 282 0.60 -8.63 16.48
C PHE A 282 0.58 -10.15 16.59
N PHE A 283 -0.02 -10.72 17.63
CA PHE A 283 -0.06 -12.15 17.82
C PHE A 283 -1.47 -12.66 18.06
N GLU A 284 -1.74 -13.85 17.55
CA GLU A 284 -2.97 -14.61 17.77
C GLU A 284 -2.63 -16.07 17.97
N ASN A 285 -3.49 -16.83 18.66
CA ASN A 285 -3.38 -18.28 18.70
C ASN A 285 -4.40 -18.87 17.74
N ASP A 286 -3.96 -19.78 16.88
CA ASP A 286 -4.90 -20.50 16.03
C ASP A 286 -5.69 -21.57 16.78
N SER A 287 -6.60 -22.25 16.06
CA SER A 287 -7.45 -23.31 16.63
C SER A 287 -6.68 -24.51 17.21
N THR A 288 -5.39 -24.65 16.89
CA THR A 288 -4.50 -25.68 17.45
C THR A 288 -3.69 -25.18 18.65
N GLY A 289 -3.81 -23.88 18.98
CA GLY A 289 -3.03 -23.21 20.00
C GLY A 289 -1.65 -22.74 19.52
N GLU A 290 -1.35 -22.83 18.23
CA GLU A 290 -0.10 -22.31 17.67
C GLU A 290 -0.15 -20.78 17.58
N LYS A 291 0.88 -20.14 18.11
CA LYS A 291 1.03 -18.68 18.09
C LYS A 291 1.39 -18.21 16.68
N GLN A 292 0.47 -17.51 16.05
CA GLN A 292 0.63 -16.82 14.78
C GLN A 292 1.17 -15.41 14.99
N THR A 293 2.14 -14.99 14.17
CA THR A 293 2.55 -13.58 14.06
C THR A 293 1.81 -12.95 12.89
N LEU A 294 1.20 -11.79 13.11
CA LEU A 294 0.50 -11.03 12.09
C LEU A 294 1.45 -10.05 11.40
N ALA A 295 1.50 -10.10 10.07
CA ALA A 295 2.35 -9.24 9.25
C ALA A 295 1.62 -7.95 8.88
N ILE A 296 2.31 -6.80 8.91
CA ILE A 296 1.77 -5.54 8.38
C ILE A 296 1.76 -5.64 6.86
N THR A 297 0.61 -5.42 6.24
CA THR A 297 0.45 -5.53 4.77
C THR A 297 0.21 -4.18 4.12
N SER A 298 -0.47 -3.27 4.80
CA SER A 298 -0.68 -1.90 4.34
C SER A 298 -0.89 -0.95 5.51
N PHE A 299 -0.57 0.32 5.30
CA PHE A 299 -0.74 1.38 6.28
C PHE A 299 -1.09 2.71 5.59
N VAL A 300 -1.67 3.63 6.35
CA VAL A 300 -1.90 5.03 6.00
C VAL A 300 -1.35 5.88 7.13
N VAL A 301 -0.65 6.97 6.79
CA VAL A 301 -0.18 7.97 7.75
C VAL A 301 -0.96 9.25 7.52
N TYR A 302 -1.73 9.66 8.52
CA TYR A 302 -2.45 10.91 8.52
C TYR A 302 -1.73 11.95 9.36
N ARG A 303 -1.50 13.13 8.77
CA ARG A 303 -0.83 14.27 9.41
C ARG A 303 -1.45 15.60 8.97
N ASN A 304 -2.27 16.18 9.83
CA ASN A 304 -2.83 17.52 9.61
C ASN A 304 -2.02 18.66 10.27
N GLY A 305 -0.83 18.35 10.82
CA GLY A 305 0.04 19.32 11.49
C GLY A 305 -0.24 19.47 12.99
N VAL A 306 -1.36 18.93 13.48
CA VAL A 306 -1.70 18.85 14.90
C VAL A 306 -1.70 17.40 15.36
N GLU A 307 -2.38 16.54 14.62
CA GLU A 307 -2.47 15.10 14.88
C GLU A 307 -1.55 14.32 13.96
N GLN A 308 -0.94 13.28 14.51
CA GLN A 308 -0.33 12.19 13.77
C GLN A 308 -1.06 10.90 14.13
N LYS A 309 -1.70 10.30 13.13
CA LYS A 309 -2.34 8.99 13.25
C LYS A 309 -1.76 8.05 12.20
N VAL A 310 -1.62 6.79 12.57
CA VAL A 310 -1.31 5.72 11.62
C VAL A 310 -2.38 4.67 11.73
N TRP A 311 -3.08 4.41 10.64
CA TRP A 311 -3.90 3.21 10.51
C TRP A 311 -3.11 2.18 9.73
N PHE A 312 -3.13 0.94 10.18
CA PHE A 312 -2.51 -0.14 9.43
C PHE A 312 -3.28 -1.41 9.61
N VAL A 313 -3.15 -2.28 8.62
CA VAL A 313 -3.77 -3.60 8.61
C VAL A 313 -2.69 -4.67 8.76
N VAL A 314 -3.04 -5.70 9.52
CA VAL A 314 -2.21 -6.89 9.68
C VAL A 314 -3.02 -8.14 9.36
N ASN A 315 -2.33 -9.16 8.87
CA ASN A 315 -2.94 -10.47 8.66
C ASN A 315 -2.01 -11.63 9.05
N SER A 316 -2.58 -12.81 9.28
CA SER A 316 -1.80 -14.03 9.51
C SER A 316 -1.35 -14.67 8.20
N ALA A 317 -0.25 -15.40 8.26
CA ALA A 317 0.13 -16.36 7.23
C ALA A 317 -0.32 -17.77 7.67
N GLY A 318 -1.16 -18.44 6.88
CA GLY A 318 -1.54 -19.83 7.17
C GLY A 318 -2.99 -20.18 6.85
N ARG A 319 -3.45 -21.32 7.37
CA ARG A 319 -4.83 -21.83 7.18
C ARG A 319 -5.85 -21.14 8.09
N THR A 320 -5.42 -20.73 9.28
CA THR A 320 -6.25 -19.93 10.18
C THR A 320 -6.02 -18.47 9.86
N VAL A 321 -7.07 -17.82 9.39
CA VAL A 321 -7.01 -16.44 8.91
C VAL A 321 -7.31 -15.49 10.06
N PHE A 322 -6.44 -14.51 10.25
CA PHE A 322 -6.67 -13.39 11.16
C PHE A 322 -6.46 -12.11 10.38
N GLY A 323 -7.32 -11.13 10.63
CA GLY A 323 -7.23 -9.78 10.07
C GLY A 323 -7.51 -8.75 11.15
N LYS A 324 -6.65 -7.75 11.27
CA LYS A 324 -6.88 -6.61 12.17
C LYS A 324 -6.62 -5.30 11.47
N LEU A 325 -7.44 -4.31 11.79
CA LEU A 325 -7.23 -2.90 11.52
C LEU A 325 -6.82 -2.24 12.85
N ILE A 326 -5.69 -1.55 12.86
CA ILE A 326 -5.10 -0.96 14.07
C ILE A 326 -4.89 0.52 13.85
N GLU A 327 -5.22 1.33 14.86
CA GLU A 327 -4.86 2.75 14.95
C GLU A 327 -3.69 2.93 15.92
N VAL A 328 -2.76 3.81 15.55
CA VAL A 328 -1.74 4.34 16.46
C VAL A 328 -1.82 5.85 16.49
N VAL A 329 -1.95 6.39 17.69
CA VAL A 329 -1.97 7.84 17.94
C VAL A 329 -0.85 8.23 18.91
N TRP A 330 -0.21 9.36 18.63
CA TRP A 330 0.77 9.97 19.54
C TRP A 330 0.07 11.11 20.28
N ARG A 331 -0.25 10.91 21.57
CA ARG A 331 -1.03 11.88 22.36
C ARG A 331 -0.11 12.82 23.15
N GLY A 332 0.13 14.05 22.68
CA GLY A 332 0.58 15.18 23.50
C GLY A 332 1.97 15.76 23.19
N SER A 333 2.23 16.95 23.74
CA SER A 333 3.54 17.61 23.79
C SER A 333 4.26 17.27 25.10
N GLY A 334 5.49 16.76 25.02
CA GLY A 334 6.35 16.41 26.15
C GLY A 334 6.82 14.95 26.19
N ASP A 335 7.91 14.70 26.91
CA ASP A 335 8.75 13.48 26.87
C ASP A 335 8.12 12.21 27.46
N GLY A 336 6.82 12.23 27.80
CA GLY A 336 6.19 11.20 28.63
C GLY A 336 4.99 10.45 28.03
N ARG A 337 4.52 10.79 26.82
CA ARG A 337 3.38 10.10 26.21
C ARG A 337 3.78 9.45 24.89
N GLY A 338 4.07 8.15 24.98
CA GLY A 338 4.39 7.31 23.84
C GLY A 338 3.17 7.01 22.94
N PRO A 339 3.36 6.24 21.85
CA PRO A 339 2.28 5.81 20.98
C PRO A 339 1.25 4.98 21.75
N VAL A 340 -0.03 5.21 21.46
CA VAL A 340 -1.15 4.39 21.94
C VAL A 340 -1.71 3.63 20.74
N SER A 341 -1.76 2.31 20.83
CA SER A 341 -2.27 1.43 19.78
C SER A 341 -3.60 0.79 20.19
N GLU A 342 -4.55 0.75 19.26
CA GLU A 342 -5.89 0.20 19.45
C GLU A 342 -6.27 -0.67 18.25
N VAL A 343 -6.73 -1.90 18.48
CA VAL A 343 -7.37 -2.73 17.44
C VAL A 343 -8.80 -2.21 17.28
N LEU A 344 -9.16 -1.81 16.07
CA LEU A 344 -10.41 -1.09 15.80
C LEU A 344 -11.57 -1.99 15.35
N ASN A 345 -11.29 -3.09 14.65
CA ASN A 345 -12.33 -4.03 14.22
C ASN A 345 -12.66 -5.04 15.32
N GLY A 346 -13.90 -5.55 15.31
CA GLY A 346 -14.36 -6.55 16.27
C GLY A 346 -13.87 -7.95 15.90
N ASP A 347 -14.12 -8.34 14.65
CA ASP A 347 -13.80 -9.68 14.14
C ASP A 347 -13.01 -9.61 12.82
N THR A 348 -12.37 -10.73 12.47
CA THR A 348 -11.67 -10.85 11.18
C THR A 348 -12.64 -10.69 9.99
N GLU A 349 -13.92 -11.01 10.15
CA GLU A 349 -14.94 -10.84 9.10
C GLU A 349 -15.18 -9.37 8.71
N ASP A 350 -14.86 -8.42 9.59
CA ASP A 350 -15.02 -6.98 9.33
C ASP A 350 -14.02 -6.46 8.28
N VAL A 351 -12.82 -7.04 8.26
CA VAL A 351 -11.67 -6.56 7.47
C VAL A 351 -11.09 -7.61 6.51
N GLY A 352 -11.53 -8.86 6.64
CA GLY A 352 -11.09 -9.98 5.81
C GLY A 352 -9.63 -10.40 6.06
N VAL A 353 -8.94 -10.81 4.99
CA VAL A 353 -7.47 -10.95 4.93
C VAL A 353 -6.92 -9.67 4.30
N PRO A 354 -6.69 -8.59 5.08
CA PRO A 354 -6.45 -7.28 4.49
C PRO A 354 -5.07 -7.20 3.83
N VAL A 355 -5.01 -6.59 2.65
CA VAL A 355 -3.80 -6.35 1.86
C VAL A 355 -3.63 -4.88 1.46
N GLY A 356 -4.70 -4.09 1.51
CA GLY A 356 -4.68 -2.65 1.25
C GLY A 356 -5.56 -1.91 2.24
N VAL A 357 -5.12 -0.74 2.69
CA VAL A 357 -5.94 0.21 3.44
C VAL A 357 -5.73 1.62 2.89
N GLU A 358 -6.83 2.34 2.68
CA GLU A 358 -6.83 3.76 2.32
C GLU A 358 -7.77 4.55 3.22
N TYR A 359 -7.42 5.82 3.44
CA TYR A 359 -8.26 6.80 4.12
C TYR A 359 -8.95 7.65 3.05
N VAL A 360 -10.28 7.67 3.08
CA VAL A 360 -11.15 8.31 2.08
C VAL A 360 -12.01 9.37 2.73
#